data_AF-Q52GY2-F1
#
_entry.id   AF-Q52GY2-F1
#
_cell.length_a   1.000
_cell.length_b   1.000
_cell.length_c   1.000
_cell.angle_alpha   90.00
_cell.angle_beta   90.00
_cell.angle_gamma   90.00
#
_symmetry.space_group_name_H-M   'P 1'
#
loop_
_entity.id
_entity.type
_entity.pdbx_description
1 polymer ?
#
loop_
_entity_poly.entity_id
_entity_poly.type
_entity_poly.pdbx_seq_one_letter_code
_entity_poly.pdbx_strand_id
1 'polypeptide(L)'
;MMLGHEHEQIVYDFDVLLTKAKKMSEQDPPDIVIFSNLIWGAAVVCLRKFFLDRLKLEISGQNAQEILMEIVVDSFTDDTGGHLHRAWTFANHCRKSAYTLGYINQLLRNEILQSVANMEAYMNAADSEKIKEKISTSGLQITYSKNIVKIGNYQFSFNKVAH
;
A
#
# COMPACT_ATOMS: atom_id res chain seq x y z
N MET A 1 -12.71 -5.51 38.21
CA MET A 1 -13.18 -4.84 36.99
C MET A 1 -12.07 -5.01 35.95
N MET A 2 -12.14 -6.07 35.14
CA MET A 2 -11.13 -6.37 34.11
C MET A 2 -11.63 -5.83 32.78
N LEU A 3 -11.07 -4.70 32.34
CA LEU A 3 -11.21 -4.23 30.96
C LEU A 3 -10.24 -5.04 30.12
N GLY A 4 -10.74 -6.11 29.51
CA GLY A 4 -10.01 -6.85 28.49
C GLY A 4 -9.87 -5.98 27.25
N HIS A 5 -8.69 -5.39 27.07
CA HIS A 5 -8.30 -4.87 25.76
C HIS A 5 -8.11 -6.06 24.84
N GLU A 6 -9.11 -6.34 24.01
CA GLU A 6 -8.95 -7.19 22.84
C GLU A 6 -7.90 -6.55 21.93
N HIS A 7 -6.69 -7.11 21.92
CA HIS A 7 -5.74 -6.88 20.84
C HIS A 7 -6.33 -7.52 19.58
N GLU A 8 -7.18 -6.78 18.87
CA GLU A 8 -7.53 -7.09 17.48
C GLU A 8 -6.22 -7.28 16.71
N GLN A 9 -5.88 -8.54 16.39
CA GLN A 9 -4.81 -8.83 15.47
C GLN A 9 -5.12 -8.07 14.17
N ILE A 10 -4.24 -7.14 13.80
CA ILE A 10 -4.35 -6.44 12.53
C ILE A 10 -4.10 -7.49 11.44
N VAL A 11 -5.18 -8.01 10.88
CA VAL A 11 -5.14 -8.74 9.62
C VAL A 11 -4.65 -7.75 8.57
N TYR A 12 -3.45 -7.99 8.02
CA TYR A 12 -2.87 -7.17 6.95
C TYR A 12 -3.65 -7.40 5.65
N ASP A 13 -4.81 -6.78 5.56
CA ASP A 13 -5.74 -6.86 4.44
C ASP A 13 -6.13 -5.45 4.01
N PHE A 14 -6.13 -5.21 2.71
CA PHE A 14 -6.34 -3.89 2.13
C PHE A 14 -7.68 -3.27 2.56
N ASP A 15 -8.77 -4.04 2.44
CA ASP A 15 -10.12 -3.56 2.73
C ASP A 15 -10.34 -3.39 4.23
N VAL A 16 -9.77 -4.29 5.04
CA VAL A 16 -9.81 -4.18 6.51
C VAL A 16 -9.09 -2.90 6.97
N LEU A 17 -7.91 -2.62 6.42
CA LEU A 17 -7.14 -1.42 6.76
C LEU A 17 -7.90 -0.15 6.37
N LEU A 18 -8.48 -0.08 5.16
CA LEU A 18 -9.29 1.05 4.73
C LEU A 18 -10.55 1.24 5.57
N THR A 19 -11.24 0.15 5.91
CA THR A 19 -12.42 0.19 6.78
C THR A 19 -12.07 0.75 8.16
N LYS A 20 -10.97 0.29 8.76
CA LYS A 20 -10.49 0.82 10.03
C LYS A 20 -10.02 2.27 9.90
N ALA A 21 -9.34 2.64 8.82
CA ALA A 21 -8.90 4.02 8.58
C ALA A 21 -10.10 4.97 8.53
N LYS A 22 -11.15 4.59 7.79
CA LYS A 22 -12.40 5.35 7.74
C LYS A 22 -12.99 5.56 9.14
N LYS A 23 -13.08 4.49 9.96
CA LYS A 23 -13.55 4.61 11.35
C LYS A 23 -12.73 5.60 12.17
N MET A 24 -11.40 5.59 12.08
CA MET A 24 -10.53 6.52 12.83
C MET A 24 -10.68 7.98 12.34
N SER A 25 -10.92 8.17 11.05
CA SER A 25 -11.15 9.49 10.43
C SER A 25 -12.47 10.13 10.86
N GLU A 26 -13.48 9.31 11.17
CA GLU A 26 -14.86 9.71 11.52
C GLU A 26 -15.10 9.87 13.02
N GLN A 27 -14.12 9.52 13.86
CA GLN A 27 -14.18 9.77 15.31
C GLN A 27 -14.20 11.27 15.63
N ASP A 28 -14.67 11.61 16.83
CA ASP A 28 -14.66 12.96 17.37
C ASP A 28 -13.99 12.97 18.78
N PRO A 29 -12.72 13.43 18.91
CA PRO A 29 -11.85 13.88 17.82
C PRO A 29 -11.34 12.72 16.94
N PRO A 30 -10.95 12.98 15.68
CA PRO A 30 -10.41 11.95 14.81
C PRO A 30 -9.02 11.50 15.27
N ASP A 31 -8.74 10.19 15.21
CA ASP A 31 -7.41 9.65 15.45
C ASP A 31 -6.57 9.70 14.17
N ILE A 32 -5.90 10.84 13.96
CA ILE A 32 -5.10 11.10 12.76
C ILE A 32 -3.87 10.19 12.66
N VAL A 33 -3.30 9.78 13.79
CA VAL A 33 -2.09 8.95 13.83
C VAL A 33 -2.44 7.54 13.39
N ILE A 34 -3.48 6.93 13.98
CA ILE A 34 -3.93 5.60 13.57
C ILE A 34 -4.49 5.63 12.15
N PHE A 35 -5.29 6.65 11.79
CA PHE A 35 -5.74 6.87 10.41
C PHE A 35 -4.57 6.83 9.42
N SER A 36 -3.53 7.61 9.68
CA SER A 36 -2.38 7.76 8.79
C SER A 36 -1.58 6.46 8.64
N ASN A 37 -1.38 5.73 9.74
CA ASN A 37 -0.72 4.42 9.71
C ASN A 37 -1.52 3.38 8.93
N LEU A 38 -2.85 3.38 9.08
CA LEU A 38 -3.73 2.45 8.36
C LEU A 38 -3.77 2.75 6.86
N ILE A 39 -3.82 4.03 6.47
CA ILE A 39 -3.73 4.46 5.07
C ILE A 39 -2.41 4.00 4.44
N TRP A 40 -1.28 4.25 5.10
CA TRP A 40 0.02 3.79 4.62
C TRP A 40 0.08 2.26 4.51
N GLY A 41 -0.40 1.55 5.52
CA GLY A 41 -0.48 0.09 5.53
C GLY A 41 -1.30 -0.45 4.36
N ALA A 42 -2.46 0.16 4.06
CA ALA A 42 -3.31 -0.24 2.94
C ALA A 42 -2.57 -0.10 1.61
N ALA A 43 -1.95 1.06 1.35
CA ALA A 43 -1.19 1.29 0.13
C ALA A 43 -0.04 0.27 -0.05
N VAL A 44 0.73 -0.01 1.01
CA VAL A 44 1.81 -1.00 0.97
C VAL A 44 1.30 -2.42 0.73
N VAL A 45 0.20 -2.81 1.39
CA VAL A 45 -0.43 -4.12 1.18
C VAL A 45 -0.92 -4.27 -0.26
N CYS A 46 -1.53 -3.23 -0.83
CA CYS A 46 -1.97 -3.21 -2.23
C CYS A 46 -0.80 -3.46 -3.19
N LEU A 47 0.30 -2.70 -3.02
CA LEU A 47 1.51 -2.84 -3.82
C LEU A 47 2.10 -4.25 -3.71
N ARG A 48 2.29 -4.75 -2.49
CA ARG A 48 2.86 -6.09 -2.24
C ARG A 48 2.00 -7.19 -2.85
N LYS A 49 0.67 -7.14 -2.65
CA LYS A 49 -0.28 -8.12 -3.20
C LYS A 49 -0.18 -8.18 -4.72
N PHE A 50 -0.10 -7.04 -5.41
CA PHE A 50 0.06 -6.99 -6.86
C PHE A 50 1.33 -7.72 -7.33
N PHE A 51 2.49 -7.42 -6.74
CA PHE A 51 3.76 -8.03 -7.14
C PHE A 51 3.86 -9.52 -6.79
N LEU A 52 3.28 -9.93 -5.66
CA LEU A 52 3.18 -11.32 -5.26
C LEU A 52 2.32 -12.13 -6.22
N ASP A 53 1.14 -11.63 -6.56
CA ASP A 53 0.18 -12.31 -7.43
C ASP A 53 0.69 -12.41 -8.88
N ARG A 54 1.18 -11.30 -9.44
CA ARG A 54 1.55 -11.23 -10.85
C ARG A 54 2.95 -11.74 -11.13
N LEU A 55 3.91 -11.48 -10.24
CA LEU A 55 5.34 -11.70 -10.50
C LEU A 55 6.03 -12.64 -9.51
N LYS A 56 5.31 -13.13 -8.48
CA LYS A 56 5.89 -13.94 -7.39
C LYS A 56 7.09 -13.23 -6.73
N LEU A 57 7.00 -11.90 -6.64
CA LEU A 57 8.03 -11.02 -6.12
C LEU A 57 7.56 -10.42 -4.79
N GLU A 58 8.27 -10.73 -3.71
CA GLU A 58 8.10 -10.03 -2.43
C GLU A 58 8.90 -8.73 -2.43
N ILE A 59 8.44 -7.73 -1.69
CA ILE A 59 9.06 -6.40 -1.62
C ILE A 59 9.55 -6.15 -0.20
N SER A 60 10.84 -5.92 -0.04
CA SER A 60 11.46 -5.64 1.25
C SER A 60 12.09 -4.26 1.25
N GLY A 61 11.69 -3.42 2.21
CA GLY A 61 12.24 -2.08 2.37
C GLY A 61 11.52 -1.01 1.55
N GLN A 62 11.67 0.23 2.01
CA GLN A 62 10.97 1.37 1.42
C GLN A 62 11.51 1.73 0.03
N ASN A 63 12.83 1.65 -0.17
CA ASN A 63 13.44 1.99 -1.45
C ASN A 63 12.88 1.14 -2.60
N ALA A 64 12.78 -0.18 -2.40
CA ALA A 64 12.14 -1.08 -3.35
C ALA A 64 10.67 -0.73 -3.61
N GLN A 65 9.92 -0.33 -2.59
CA GLN A 65 8.51 0.08 -2.74
C GLN A 65 8.36 1.30 -3.65
N GLU A 66 9.19 2.34 -3.44
CA GLU A 66 9.13 3.57 -4.24
C GLU A 66 9.49 3.28 -5.70
N ILE A 67 10.61 2.59 -5.96
CA ILE A 67 11.03 2.24 -7.33
C ILE A 67 9.98 1.38 -8.04
N LEU A 68 9.43 0.37 -7.35
CA LEU A 68 8.43 -0.49 -7.95
C LEU A 68 7.11 0.24 -8.22
N MET A 69 6.71 1.19 -7.36
CA MET A 69 5.54 2.00 -7.62
C MET A 69 5.74 2.91 -8.84
N GLU A 70 6.90 3.57 -8.97
CA GLU A 70 7.26 4.36 -10.14
C GLU A 70 7.18 3.52 -11.43
N ILE A 71 7.71 2.30 -11.41
CA ILE A 71 7.62 1.36 -12.54
C ILE A 71 6.16 1.04 -12.91
N VAL A 72 5.29 0.83 -11.91
CA VAL A 72 3.86 0.56 -12.17
C VAL A 72 3.18 1.79 -12.75
N VAL A 73 3.42 2.98 -12.19
CA VAL A 73 2.88 4.26 -12.69
C VAL A 73 3.29 4.48 -14.13
N ASP A 74 4.54 4.25 -14.48
CA ASP A 74 5.02 4.43 -15.85
C ASP A 74 4.55 3.35 -16.84
N SER A 75 3.87 2.30 -16.38
CA SER A 75 3.33 1.28 -17.28
C SER A 75 2.08 1.78 -18.03
N PHE A 76 1.43 2.82 -17.52
CA PHE A 76 0.24 3.44 -18.08
C PHE A 76 0.56 4.42 -19.21
N THR A 77 -0.36 4.52 -20.16
CA THR A 77 -0.33 5.52 -21.25
C THR A 77 -1.46 6.54 -21.15
N ASP A 78 -2.33 6.40 -20.15
CA ASP A 78 -3.46 7.28 -19.85
C ASP A 78 -3.34 7.88 -18.43
N ASP A 79 -4.34 8.65 -18.01
CA ASP A 79 -4.35 9.35 -16.72
C ASP A 79 -4.40 8.42 -15.50
N THR A 80 -4.60 7.11 -15.68
CA THR A 80 -4.63 6.11 -14.60
C THR A 80 -3.33 6.12 -13.80
N GLY A 81 -2.19 6.26 -14.48
CA GLY A 81 -0.88 6.37 -13.83
C GLY A 81 -0.79 7.59 -12.91
N GLY A 82 -1.33 8.73 -13.34
CA GLY A 82 -1.40 9.95 -12.54
C GLY A 82 -2.27 9.80 -11.29
N HIS A 83 -3.41 9.12 -11.41
CA HIS A 83 -4.28 8.82 -10.28
C HIS A 83 -3.64 7.86 -9.27
N LEU A 84 -2.95 6.83 -9.75
CA LEU A 84 -2.20 5.90 -8.89
C LEU A 84 -1.05 6.61 -8.17
N HIS A 85 -0.26 7.40 -8.89
CA HIS A 85 0.82 8.19 -8.31
C HIS A 85 0.32 9.15 -7.23
N ARG A 86 -0.84 9.79 -7.44
CA ARG A 86 -1.49 10.65 -6.45
C ARG A 86 -1.87 9.87 -5.19
N ALA A 87 -2.49 8.69 -5.35
CA ALA A 87 -2.87 7.85 -4.23
C ALA A 87 -1.66 7.42 -3.39
N TRP A 88 -0.57 7.02 -4.05
CA TRP A 88 0.68 6.68 -3.38
C TRP A 88 1.30 7.87 -2.65
N THR A 89 1.31 9.04 -3.29
CA THR A 89 1.81 10.30 -2.70
C THR A 89 1.02 10.66 -1.44
N PHE A 90 -0.31 10.51 -1.47
CA PHE A 90 -1.16 10.71 -0.30
C PHE A 90 -0.84 9.72 0.83
N ALA A 91 -0.64 8.44 0.51
CA ALA A 91 -0.25 7.45 1.51
C ALA A 91 1.12 7.75 2.14
N ASN A 92 2.09 8.18 1.33
CA ASN A 92 3.41 8.60 1.81
C ASN A 92 3.33 9.89 2.66
N HIS A 93 2.43 10.81 2.32
CA HIS A 93 2.14 11.97 3.15
C HIS A 93 1.59 11.55 4.51
N CYS A 94 0.61 10.65 4.57
CA CYS A 94 0.11 10.06 5.81
C CYS A 94 1.24 9.44 6.65
N ARG A 95 2.09 8.62 6.03
CA ARG A 95 3.25 8.03 6.71
C ARG A 95 4.10 9.11 7.40
N LYS A 96 4.42 10.22 6.71
CA LYS A 96 5.19 11.33 7.28
C LYS A 96 4.42 12.06 8.40
N SER A 97 3.14 12.35 8.18
CA SER A 97 2.28 13.05 9.14
C SER A 97 2.08 12.26 10.44
N ALA A 98 2.07 10.92 10.39
CA ALA A 98 2.02 10.08 11.59
C ALA A 98 3.24 10.30 12.50
N TYR A 99 4.44 10.49 11.91
CA TYR A 99 5.67 10.76 12.68
C TYR A 99 5.72 12.19 13.23
N THR A 100 5.20 13.17 12.47
CA THR A 100 5.29 14.59 12.86
C THR A 100 4.07 15.10 13.60
N LEU A 101 3.08 14.23 13.90
CA LEU A 101 1.77 14.61 14.43
C LEU A 101 1.09 15.70 13.57
N GLY A 102 1.23 15.58 12.26
CA GLY A 102 0.70 16.55 11.29
C GLY A 102 -0.83 16.57 11.29
N TYR A 103 -1.41 17.77 11.27
CA TYR A 103 -2.86 17.95 11.14
C TYR A 103 -3.33 17.61 9.71
N ILE A 104 -4.40 16.82 9.61
CA ILE A 104 -5.09 16.51 8.35
C ILE A 104 -6.57 16.83 8.51
N ASN A 105 -7.05 17.85 7.78
CA ASN A 105 -8.46 18.25 7.83
C ASN A 105 -9.38 17.17 7.20
N GLN A 106 -10.68 17.24 7.51
CA GLN A 106 -11.66 16.23 7.08
C GLN A 106 -11.75 16.08 5.55
N LEU A 107 -11.71 17.20 4.81
CA LEU A 107 -11.77 17.18 3.34
C LEU A 107 -10.62 16.36 2.76
N LEU A 108 -9.39 16.62 3.23
CA LEU A 108 -8.20 15.90 2.82
C LEU A 108 -8.25 14.43 3.26
N ARG A 109 -8.75 14.11 4.46
CA ARG A 109 -8.93 12.70 4.88
C ARG A 109 -9.86 11.93 3.95
N ASN A 110 -10.97 12.54 3.54
CA ASN A 110 -11.93 11.92 2.63
C ASN A 110 -11.32 11.70 1.24
N GLU A 111 -10.59 12.68 0.74
CA GLU A 111 -9.88 12.57 -0.53
C GLU A 111 -8.81 11.47 -0.52
N ILE A 112 -8.03 11.38 0.57
CA ILE A 112 -7.04 10.32 0.79
C ILE A 112 -7.71 8.95 0.79
N LEU A 113 -8.79 8.77 1.57
CA LEU A 113 -9.54 7.52 1.63
C LEU A 113 -10.02 7.07 0.25
N GLN A 114 -10.64 7.97 -0.50
CA GLN A 114 -11.15 7.68 -1.84
C GLN A 114 -10.01 7.33 -2.80
N SER A 115 -8.93 8.12 -2.79
CA SER A 115 -7.79 7.90 -3.67
C SER A 115 -7.11 6.57 -3.40
N VAL A 116 -6.91 6.20 -2.12
CA VAL A 116 -6.27 4.94 -1.73
C VAL A 116 -7.20 3.76 -1.98
N ALA A 117 -8.51 3.90 -1.77
CA ALA A 117 -9.49 2.85 -2.10
C ALA A 117 -9.48 2.46 -3.58
N ASN A 118 -9.20 3.40 -4.49
CA ASN A 118 -9.10 3.12 -5.92
C ASN A 118 -7.77 2.48 -6.34
N MET A 119 -6.76 2.41 -5.46
CA MET A 119 -5.43 1.91 -5.83
C MET A 119 -5.47 0.49 -6.38
N GLU A 120 -6.22 -0.43 -5.78
CA GLU A 120 -6.24 -1.82 -6.25
C GLU A 120 -6.78 -1.92 -7.69
N ALA A 121 -7.80 -1.13 -8.03
CA ALA A 121 -8.34 -1.06 -9.39
C ALA A 121 -7.30 -0.50 -10.38
N TYR A 122 -6.60 0.57 -10.01
CA TYR A 122 -5.53 1.14 -10.84
C TYR A 122 -4.39 0.13 -11.02
N MET A 123 -3.87 -0.47 -9.93
CA MET A 123 -2.81 -1.48 -9.98
C MET A 123 -3.18 -2.65 -10.90
N ASN A 124 -4.42 -3.13 -10.85
CA ASN A 124 -4.88 -4.24 -11.70
C ASN A 124 -5.00 -3.89 -13.18
N ALA A 125 -5.08 -2.61 -13.53
CA ALA A 125 -5.09 -2.15 -14.92
C ALA A 125 -3.67 -1.99 -15.51
N ALA A 126 -2.63 -2.15 -14.70
CA ALA A 126 -1.24 -1.93 -15.12
C ALA A 126 -0.74 -2.98 -16.11
N ASP A 127 0.09 -2.54 -17.07
CA ASP A 127 0.69 -3.42 -18.07
C ASP A 127 1.80 -4.28 -17.45
N SER A 128 1.46 -5.53 -17.15
CA SER A 128 2.34 -6.47 -16.47
C SER A 128 3.60 -6.82 -17.28
N GLU A 129 3.56 -6.76 -18.61
CA GLU A 129 4.73 -7.07 -19.44
C GLU A 129 5.72 -5.90 -19.43
N LYS A 130 5.24 -4.66 -19.57
CA LYS A 130 6.10 -3.46 -19.41
C LYS A 130 6.74 -3.40 -18.02
N ILE A 131 5.99 -3.76 -16.98
CA ILE A 131 6.51 -3.80 -15.61
C ILE A 131 7.67 -4.81 -15.50
N LYS A 132 7.50 -6.04 -16.02
CA LYS A 132 8.56 -7.06 -16.01
C LYS A 132 9.84 -6.58 -16.70
N GLU A 133 9.68 -5.94 -17.86
CA GLU A 133 10.80 -5.38 -18.62
C GLU A 133 11.55 -4.32 -17.80
N LYS A 134 10.84 -3.34 -17.25
CA LYS A 134 11.43 -2.25 -16.46
C LYS A 134 12.11 -2.72 -15.18
N ILE A 135 11.59 -3.75 -14.50
CA ILE A 135 12.25 -4.32 -13.32
C ILE A 135 13.64 -4.85 -13.66
N SER A 136 13.83 -5.43 -14.85
CA SER A 136 15.13 -5.99 -15.24
C SER A 136 16.22 -4.93 -15.42
N THR A 137 15.82 -3.67 -15.65
CA THR A 137 16.72 -2.53 -15.88
C THR A 137 16.70 -1.50 -14.76
N SER A 138 15.97 -1.73 -13.66
CA SER A 138 15.75 -0.72 -12.62
C SER A 138 16.90 -0.56 -11.61
N GLY A 139 17.87 -1.46 -11.63
CA GLY A 139 18.93 -1.51 -10.63
C GLY A 139 18.50 -2.06 -9.25
N LEU A 140 17.25 -2.53 -9.12
CA LEU A 140 16.79 -3.21 -7.90
C LEU A 140 17.63 -4.45 -7.61
N GLN A 141 17.98 -4.65 -6.34
CA GLN A 141 18.62 -5.88 -5.91
C GLN A 141 17.56 -6.97 -5.73
N ILE A 142 17.57 -7.96 -6.62
CA ILE A 142 16.63 -9.09 -6.57
C ILE A 142 17.38 -10.34 -6.10
N THR A 143 16.99 -10.85 -4.94
CA THR A 143 17.49 -12.11 -4.41
C THR A 143 16.50 -13.24 -4.66
N TYR A 144 16.98 -14.44 -4.95
CA TYR A 144 16.14 -15.61 -5.13
C TYR A 144 15.87 -16.27 -3.78
N SER A 145 14.60 -16.39 -3.42
CA SER A 145 14.17 -17.02 -2.17
C SER A 145 12.79 -17.62 -2.37
N LYS A 146 12.61 -18.89 -2.02
CA LYS A 146 11.32 -19.56 -2.09
C LYS A 146 10.69 -19.62 -0.72
N ASN A 147 9.67 -18.82 -0.49
CA ASN A 147 8.94 -18.80 0.76
C ASN A 147 7.46 -18.51 0.51
N ILE A 148 6.69 -18.47 1.60
CA ILE A 148 5.26 -18.22 1.61
C ILE A 148 5.00 -17.02 2.52
N VAL A 149 4.15 -16.10 2.06
CA VAL A 149 3.66 -14.97 2.85
C VAL A 149 2.14 -14.99 2.90
N LYS A 150 1.58 -14.56 4.03
CA LYS A 150 0.13 -14.39 4.20
C LYS A 150 -0.21 -12.90 4.23
N ILE A 151 -1.21 -12.52 3.46
CA ILE A 151 -1.80 -11.18 3.41
C ILE A 151 -3.31 -11.38 3.44
N GLY A 152 -3.97 -10.90 4.49
CA GLY A 152 -5.38 -11.20 4.74
C GLY A 152 -5.65 -12.70 4.82
N ASN A 153 -6.64 -13.15 4.07
CA ASN A 153 -6.99 -14.56 3.91
C ASN A 153 -6.23 -15.25 2.76
N TYR A 154 -5.32 -14.54 2.09
CA TYR A 154 -4.59 -15.05 0.94
C TYR A 154 -3.19 -15.53 1.33
N GLN A 155 -2.74 -16.58 0.65
CA GLN A 155 -1.41 -17.13 0.79
C GLN A 155 -0.68 -17.06 -0.55
N PHE A 156 0.46 -16.36 -0.59
CA PHE A 156 1.25 -16.19 -1.79
C PHE A 156 2.58 -16.92 -1.67
N SER A 157 2.93 -17.67 -2.70
CA SER A 157 4.29 -18.20 -2.85
C SER A 157 5.11 -17.22 -3.69
N PHE A 158 6.28 -16.83 -3.20
CA PHE A 158 7.23 -16.01 -3.95
C PHE A 158 8.52 -16.76 -4.19
N ASN A 159 9.25 -16.40 -5.24
CA ASN A 159 10.56 -16.96 -5.58
C ASN A 159 11.67 -15.91 -5.62
N LYS A 160 11.32 -14.64 -5.41
CA LYS A 160 12.20 -13.47 -5.48
C LYS A 160 11.84 -12.47 -4.38
N VAL A 161 12.84 -11.73 -3.90
CA VAL A 161 12.67 -10.58 -3.01
C VAL A 161 13.41 -9.38 -3.61
N ALA A 162 12.72 -8.25 -3.77
CA ALA A 162 13.33 -6.98 -4.14
C ALA A 162 13.73 -6.20 -2.87
N HIS A 163 14.92 -5.60 -2.88
CA HIS A 163 15.49 -4.75 -1.83
C HIS A 163 15.89 -3.38 -2.36
#